data_AF-A0A1W6Z8J8-F1
#
_entry.id   AF-A0A1W6Z8J8-F1
#
_cell.length_a   1.000
_cell.length_b   1.000
_cell.length_c   1.000
_cell.angle_alpha   90.00
_cell.angle_beta   90.00
_cell.angle_gamma   90.00
#
_symmetry.space_group_name_H-M   'P 1'
#
loop_
_entity.id
_entity.type
_entity.pdbx_description
1 polymer ?
#
loop_
_entity_poly.entity_id
_entity_poly.type
_entity_poly.pdbx_seq_one_letter_code
_entity_poly.pdbx_strand_id
1 'polypeptide(L)'
;MKKIAALLFVLAAAPAYAKLPPPTPEAKAKADEAAAKAAWTAKVDAFHLCQAQDRVAAVYYAQAQASGKPTRPPMKSTACQDPGPFSYTKPQEKPLETSGAHSPAGTASSPPSDIKPHAEQAPAKP
;
A
#
# COMPACT_ATOMS: atom_id res chain seq x y z
N MET A 1 -4.08 40.45 -16.91
CA MET A 1 -5.20 39.77 -17.61
C MET A 1 -5.02 38.25 -17.66
N LYS A 2 -4.01 37.70 -18.36
CA LYS A 2 -3.76 36.24 -18.47
C LYS A 2 -3.52 35.53 -17.11
N LYS A 3 -2.75 36.15 -16.21
CA LYS A 3 -2.43 35.57 -14.88
C LYS A 3 -3.60 35.59 -13.90
N ILE A 4 -4.54 36.52 -14.09
CA ILE A 4 -5.77 36.63 -13.29
C ILE A 4 -6.76 35.54 -13.73
N ALA A 5 -6.86 35.27 -15.04
CA ALA A 5 -7.69 34.18 -15.57
C ALA A 5 -7.20 32.79 -15.09
N ALA A 6 -5.88 32.57 -15.02
CA ALA A 6 -5.32 31.32 -14.50
C ALA A 6 -5.57 31.12 -13.00
N LEU A 7 -5.51 32.20 -12.20
CA LEU A 7 -5.77 32.15 -10.77
C LEU A 7 -7.26 31.87 -10.47
N LEU A 8 -8.18 32.42 -11.27
CA LEU A 8 -9.62 32.19 -11.15
C LEU A 8 -10.03 30.75 -11.52
N PHE A 9 -9.35 30.12 -12.48
CA PHE A 9 -9.62 28.74 -12.86
C PHE A 9 -9.19 27.73 -11.78
N VAL A 10 -8.09 28.00 -11.07
CA VAL A 10 -7.63 27.20 -9.93
C VAL A 10 -8.57 27.37 -8.73
N LEU A 11 -9.12 28.57 -8.50
CA LEU A 11 -10.06 28.81 -7.40
C LEU A 11 -11.44 28.14 -7.65
N ALA A 12 -11.84 28.01 -8.91
CA ALA A 12 -13.05 27.29 -9.32
C ALA A 12 -12.92 25.76 -9.25
N ALA A 13 -11.69 25.24 -9.08
CA ALA A 13 -11.42 23.82 -8.87
C ALA A 13 -11.46 23.42 -7.39
N ALA A 14 -11.97 24.28 -6.50
CA ALA A 14 -12.35 23.86 -5.16
C ALA A 14 -13.46 22.80 -5.30
N PRO A 15 -13.27 21.54 -4.84
CA PRO A 15 -14.38 20.61 -4.74
C PRO A 15 -15.49 21.30 -3.94
N ALA A 16 -16.65 21.50 -4.58
CA ALA A 16 -17.84 21.95 -3.92
C ALA A 16 -18.23 20.89 -2.88
N TYR A 17 -17.71 21.01 -1.67
CA TYR A 17 -18.19 20.29 -0.50
C TYR A 17 -19.53 20.89 -0.09
N ALA A 18 -20.55 20.72 -0.94
CA ALA A 18 -21.89 20.54 -0.41
C ALA A 18 -21.82 19.35 0.56
N LYS A 19 -22.63 19.34 1.61
CA LYS A 19 -22.70 18.22 2.57
C LYS A 19 -23.22 16.97 1.84
N LEU A 20 -22.32 16.33 1.11
CA LEU A 20 -22.57 15.11 0.36
C LEU A 20 -22.80 13.99 1.37
N PRO A 21 -23.80 13.13 1.13
CA PRO A 21 -23.96 11.92 1.91
C PRO A 21 -22.60 11.20 1.95
N PRO A 22 -22.17 10.70 3.13
CA PRO A 22 -21.02 9.81 3.20
C PRO A 22 -21.16 8.74 2.11
N PRO A 23 -20.09 8.41 1.37
CA PRO A 23 -20.17 7.36 0.38
C PRO A 23 -20.71 6.10 1.06
N THR A 24 -21.68 5.46 0.43
CA THR A 24 -22.20 4.21 0.94
C THR A 24 -21.06 3.20 1.05
N PRO A 25 -21.12 2.24 1.99
CA PRO A 25 -20.08 1.23 2.12
C PRO A 25 -19.85 0.47 0.79
N GLU A 26 -20.90 0.30 -0.01
CA GLU A 26 -20.83 -0.24 -1.37
C GLU A 26 -20.03 0.65 -2.34
N ALA A 27 -20.25 1.97 -2.33
CA ALA A 27 -19.51 2.90 -3.16
C ALA A 27 -18.02 2.94 -2.79
N LYS A 28 -17.70 2.89 -1.49
CA LYS A 28 -16.32 2.80 -1.02
C LYS A 28 -15.66 1.49 -1.46
N ALA A 29 -16.33 0.35 -1.31
CA ALA A 29 -15.81 -0.94 -1.76
C ALA A 29 -15.51 -0.96 -3.27
N LYS A 30 -16.37 -0.33 -4.09
CA LYS A 30 -16.15 -0.22 -5.54
C LYS A 30 -14.99 0.70 -5.90
N ALA A 31 -14.81 1.81 -5.17
CA ALA A 31 -13.65 2.67 -5.34
C ALA A 31 -12.34 1.96 -4.98
N ASP A 32 -12.33 1.19 -3.88
CA ASP A 32 -11.17 0.44 -3.43
C ASP A 32 -10.82 -0.71 -4.41
N GLU A 33 -11.82 -1.41 -4.97
CA GLU A 33 -11.64 -2.41 -6.03
C GLU A 33 -11.06 -1.78 -7.32
N ALA A 34 -11.58 -0.62 -7.74
CA ALA A 34 -11.09 0.10 -8.91
C ALA A 34 -9.64 0.59 -8.71
N ALA A 35 -9.30 1.07 -7.51
CA ALA A 35 -7.94 1.48 -7.17
C ALA A 35 -6.97 0.28 -7.19
N ALA A 36 -7.38 -0.86 -6.65
CA ALA A 36 -6.59 -2.09 -6.71
C ALA A 36 -6.35 -2.55 -8.15
N LYS A 37 -7.39 -2.49 -9.00
CA LYS A 37 -7.27 -2.82 -10.42
C LYS A 37 -6.33 -1.87 -11.16
N ALA A 38 -6.44 -0.56 -10.91
CA ALA A 38 -5.55 0.44 -11.49
C ALA A 38 -4.08 0.21 -11.09
N ALA A 39 -3.84 -0.09 -9.81
CA ALA A 39 -2.50 -0.40 -9.31
C ALA A 39 -1.94 -1.69 -9.93
N TRP A 40 -2.78 -2.70 -10.17
CA TRP A 40 -2.37 -3.91 -10.86
C TRP A 40 -2.06 -3.66 -12.34
N THR A 41 -2.91 -2.93 -13.06
CA THR A 41 -2.67 -2.54 -14.46
C THR A 41 -1.35 -1.79 -14.62
N ALA A 42 -1.05 -0.84 -13.72
CA ALA A 42 0.22 -0.13 -13.75
C ALA A 42 1.45 -1.06 -13.63
N LYS A 43 1.33 -2.16 -12.86
CA LYS A 43 2.38 -3.17 -12.78
C LYS A 43 2.49 -4.01 -14.05
N VAL A 44 1.36 -4.34 -14.68
CA VAL A 44 1.34 -5.06 -15.97
C VAL A 44 1.98 -4.20 -17.06
N ASP A 45 1.67 -2.91 -17.10
CA ASP A 45 2.25 -1.99 -18.07
C ASP A 45 3.77 -1.86 -17.87
N ALA A 46 4.23 -1.78 -16.62
CA ALA A 46 5.66 -1.79 -16.30
C ALA A 46 6.34 -3.11 -16.72
N PHE A 47 5.68 -4.25 -16.52
CA PHE A 47 6.18 -5.55 -16.97
C PHE A 47 6.33 -5.63 -18.49
N HIS A 48 5.34 -5.16 -19.24
CA HIS A 48 5.40 -5.10 -20.71
C HIS A 48 6.47 -4.15 -21.22
N LEU A 49 6.63 -2.99 -20.57
CA LEU A 49 7.68 -2.04 -20.91
C LEU A 49 9.07 -2.66 -20.71
N CYS A 50 9.29 -3.36 -19.59
CA CYS A 50 10.53 -4.08 -19.32
C CYS A 50 10.81 -5.12 -20.41
N GLN A 51 9.83 -5.95 -20.76
CA GLN A 51 10.00 -6.95 -21.82
C GLN A 51 10.32 -6.33 -23.19
N ALA A 52 9.70 -5.19 -23.50
CA ALA A 52 9.98 -4.48 -24.74
C ALA A 52 11.42 -3.95 -24.77
N GLN A 53 11.90 -3.39 -23.66
CA GLN A 53 13.29 -2.93 -23.52
C GLN A 53 14.28 -4.07 -23.68
N ASP A 54 14.04 -5.21 -23.02
CA ASP A 54 14.88 -6.41 -23.12
C ASP A 54 14.93 -6.95 -24.55
N ARG A 55 13.79 -6.98 -25.25
CA ARG A 55 13.73 -7.39 -26.66
C ARG A 55 14.54 -6.47 -27.56
N VAL A 56 14.42 -5.15 -27.38
CA VAL A 56 15.17 -4.16 -28.17
C VAL A 56 16.68 -4.30 -27.91
N ALA A 57 17.08 -4.46 -26.65
CA ALA A 57 18.48 -4.70 -26.29
C ALA A 57 19.01 -5.97 -26.96
N ALA A 58 18.27 -7.08 -26.87
CA ALA A 58 18.65 -8.34 -27.50
C ALA A 58 18.84 -8.21 -29.02
N VAL A 59 17.89 -7.54 -29.71
CA VAL A 59 17.99 -7.28 -31.15
C VAL A 59 19.20 -6.43 -31.49
N TYR A 60 19.47 -5.37 -30.72
CA TYR A 60 20.64 -4.52 -30.91
C TYR A 60 21.94 -5.31 -30.80
N TYR A 61 22.11 -6.11 -29.75
CA TYR A 61 23.31 -6.92 -29.54
C TYR A 61 23.48 -7.98 -30.63
N ALA A 62 22.40 -8.65 -31.03
CA ALA A 62 22.43 -9.62 -32.12
C ALA A 62 22.87 -8.97 -33.46
N GLN A 63 22.32 -7.80 -33.79
CA GLN A 63 22.71 -7.07 -35.00
C GLN A 63 24.15 -6.56 -34.95
N ALA A 64 24.61 -6.08 -33.79
CA ALA A 64 25.96 -5.60 -33.63
C ALA A 64 26.97 -6.76 -33.76
N GLN A 65 26.69 -7.91 -33.16
CA GLN A 65 27.48 -9.13 -33.34
C GLN A 65 27.52 -9.56 -34.82
N ALA A 66 26.37 -9.61 -35.49
CA ALA A 66 26.28 -9.97 -36.91
C ALA A 66 27.05 -8.98 -37.81
N SER A 67 27.14 -7.71 -37.41
CA SER A 67 27.86 -6.66 -38.13
C SER A 67 29.34 -6.54 -37.72
N GLY A 68 29.85 -7.39 -36.83
CA GLY A 68 31.20 -7.30 -36.29
C GLY A 68 31.50 -6.01 -35.52
N LYS A 69 30.46 -5.28 -35.08
CA LYS A 69 30.63 -4.03 -34.33
C LYS A 69 30.88 -4.34 -32.86
N PRO A 70 31.91 -3.77 -32.22
CA PRO A 70 32.14 -3.94 -30.81
C PRO A 70 31.01 -3.31 -30.01
N THR A 71 30.53 -4.01 -28.97
CA THR A 71 29.53 -3.50 -28.04
C THR A 71 30.06 -3.55 -26.62
N ARG A 72 29.58 -2.63 -25.78
CA ARG A 72 29.83 -2.72 -24.33
C ARG A 72 29.09 -3.92 -23.75
N PRO A 73 29.67 -4.63 -22.76
CA PRO A 73 28.99 -5.72 -22.09
C PRO A 73 27.61 -5.28 -21.58
N PRO A 74 26.58 -6.14 -21.72
CA PRO A 74 25.27 -5.85 -21.14
C PRO A 74 25.40 -5.63 -19.64
N MET A 75 24.81 -4.55 -19.14
CA MET A 75 24.63 -4.35 -17.71
C MET A 75 23.63 -5.41 -17.24
N LYS A 76 23.89 -6.05 -16.08
CA LYS A 76 22.93 -7.00 -15.49
C LYS A 76 21.68 -6.22 -15.06
N SER A 77 20.61 -6.33 -15.84
CA SER A 77 19.28 -5.94 -15.40
C SER A 77 18.67 -7.04 -14.54
N THR A 78 17.85 -6.66 -13.57
CA THR A 78 16.95 -7.60 -12.90
C THR A 78 15.92 -8.08 -13.93
N ALA A 79 15.55 -9.36 -13.87
CA ALA A 79 14.51 -9.90 -14.75
C ALA A 79 13.18 -9.13 -14.58
N CYS A 80 12.41 -9.01 -15.67
CA CYS A 80 11.10 -8.40 -15.64
C CYS A 80 10.16 -9.16 -14.69
N GLN A 81 9.60 -8.46 -13.69
CA GLN A 81 8.73 -9.07 -12.70
C GLN A 81 7.29 -9.13 -13.20
N ASP A 82 6.79 -10.34 -13.41
CA ASP A 82 5.36 -10.56 -13.71
C ASP A 82 4.52 -10.29 -12.45
N PRO A 83 3.53 -9.37 -12.51
CA PRO A 83 2.62 -9.11 -11.39
C PRO A 83 1.64 -10.26 -11.09
N GLY A 84 1.55 -11.25 -11.97
CA GLY A 84 0.61 -12.37 -11.86
C GLY A 84 -0.85 -11.95 -12.07
N PRO A 85 -1.80 -12.88 -11.89
CA PRO A 85 -3.23 -12.59 -12.03
C PRO A 85 -3.71 -11.54 -11.03
N PHE A 86 -4.65 -10.68 -11.43
CA PHE A 86 -5.30 -9.76 -10.50
C PHE A 86 -6.09 -10.54 -9.44
N SER A 87 -5.81 -10.26 -8.17
CA SER A 87 -6.56 -10.79 -7.03
C SER A 87 -6.92 -9.67 -6.07
N TYR A 88 -8.22 -9.52 -5.80
CA TYR A 88 -8.75 -8.56 -4.84
C TYR A 88 -9.62 -9.28 -3.83
N THR A 89 -9.21 -9.22 -2.56
CA THR A 89 -10.05 -9.64 -1.44
C THR A 89 -10.68 -8.38 -0.87
N LYS A 90 -12.02 -8.30 -0.85
CA LYS A 90 -12.76 -7.18 -0.28
C LYS A 90 -12.27 -6.97 1.17
N PRO A 91 -11.78 -5.77 1.55
CA PRO A 91 -11.50 -5.50 2.94
C PRO A 91 -12.78 -5.71 3.75
N GLN A 92 -12.73 -6.61 4.73
CA GLN A 92 -13.84 -6.78 5.67
C GLN A 92 -14.08 -5.41 6.33
N GLU A 93 -15.32 -4.91 6.26
CA GLU A 93 -15.72 -3.77 7.08
C GLU A 93 -15.54 -4.21 8.53
N LYS A 94 -14.45 -3.77 9.15
CA LYS A 94 -14.32 -3.84 10.60
C LYS A 94 -15.58 -3.14 11.13
N PRO A 95 -16.44 -3.83 11.91
CA PRO A 95 -17.57 -3.16 12.52
C PRO A 95 -17.08 -1.87 13.16
N LEU A 96 -17.83 -0.80 12.94
CA LEU A 96 -17.63 0.46 13.65
C LEU A 96 -17.77 0.11 15.13
N GLU A 97 -16.64 -0.17 15.78
CA GLU A 97 -16.54 -0.28 17.23
C GLU A 97 -17.03 1.07 17.76
N THR A 98 -18.30 1.06 18.13
CA THR A 98 -18.97 2.05 18.96
C THR A 98 -17.96 2.60 19.93
N SER A 99 -17.77 3.93 19.87
CA SER A 99 -17.26 4.79 20.94
C SER A 99 -16.81 4.03 22.18
N GLY A 100 -15.61 3.45 22.10
CA GLY A 100 -14.86 3.09 23.29
C GLY A 100 -14.52 4.40 23.97
N ALA A 101 -15.24 4.66 25.06
CA ALA A 101 -15.00 5.76 25.96
C ALA A 101 -13.50 6.01 26.14
N HIS A 102 -13.17 7.30 26.20
CA HIS A 102 -11.93 7.89 26.68
C HIS A 102 -11.05 6.89 27.42
N SER A 103 -9.83 6.69 26.91
CA SER A 103 -8.74 6.00 27.57
C SER A 103 -8.71 6.30 29.07
N PRO A 104 -8.24 5.36 29.89
CA PRO A 104 -7.18 5.69 30.81
C PRO A 104 -5.85 5.40 30.11
N ALA A 105 -4.92 6.34 30.26
CA ALA A 105 -3.51 6.12 29.95
C ALA A 105 -3.01 4.87 30.70
N GLY A 106 -2.13 4.11 30.06
CA GLY A 106 -1.68 2.82 30.57
C GLY A 106 -0.94 2.88 31.91
N THR A 107 -1.16 1.84 32.71
CA THR A 107 -0.25 1.18 33.67
C THR A 107 -0.96 -0.15 34.01
N ALA A 108 -0.37 -1.33 34.16
CA ALA A 108 0.98 -1.83 34.02
C ALA A 108 0.89 -3.35 33.77
N SER A 109 2.01 -3.92 33.34
CA SER A 109 2.26 -5.32 32.99
C SER A 109 1.74 -6.38 33.99
N SER A 110 1.41 -7.54 33.44
CA SER A 110 1.12 -8.85 34.04
C SER A 110 1.54 -9.09 35.50
N PRO A 111 0.74 -9.83 36.30
CA PRO A 111 1.20 -10.32 37.59
C PRO A 111 2.18 -11.50 37.39
N PRO A 112 3.38 -11.52 37.98
CA PRO A 112 4.14 -12.76 38.06
C PRO A 112 3.51 -13.63 39.14
N SER A 113 2.78 -14.65 38.71
CA SER A 113 2.43 -15.80 39.53
C SER A 113 3.71 -16.59 39.80
N ASP A 114 4.27 -16.46 41.00
CA ASP A 114 5.24 -17.41 41.54
C ASP A 114 4.59 -18.24 42.66
N ILE A 115 4.60 -19.54 42.44
CA ILE A 115 4.02 -20.57 43.30
C ILE A 115 4.92 -20.72 44.53
N LYS A 116 4.41 -20.38 45.71
CA LYS A 116 5.02 -20.83 46.98
C LYS A 116 3.94 -21.39 47.91
N PRO A 117 4.03 -22.67 48.34
CA PRO A 117 2.97 -23.33 49.11
C PRO A 117 2.78 -22.74 50.50
N HIS A 118 1.52 -22.76 50.94
CA HIS A 118 1.03 -22.38 52.26
C HIS A 118 1.33 -23.48 53.29
N ALA A 119 2.10 -23.19 54.35
CA ALA A 119 1.97 -23.86 55.65
C ALA A 119 2.81 -23.15 56.75
N GLU A 120 2.19 -23.09 57.94
CA GLU A 120 2.79 -23.03 59.28
C GLU A 120 2.98 -21.68 60.03
N GLN A 121 1.88 -21.25 60.67
CA GLN A 121 1.70 -20.95 62.11
C GLN A 121 2.66 -20.00 62.89
N ALA A 122 2.06 -18.86 63.29
CA ALA A 122 1.91 -18.34 64.67
C ALA A 122 3.13 -17.64 65.38
N PRO A 123 2.94 -16.98 66.56
CA PRO A 123 2.86 -15.51 66.69
C PRO A 123 3.90 -14.90 67.66
N ALA A 124 4.10 -13.57 67.65
CA ALA A 124 4.54 -12.83 68.85
C ALA A 124 4.35 -11.30 68.74
N LYS A 125 3.90 -10.74 69.86
CA LYS A 125 3.69 -9.32 70.22
C LYS A 125 5.01 -8.66 70.68
N PRO A 126 5.10 -7.35 71.00
CA PRO A 126 4.23 -6.59 71.93
C PRO A 126 3.39 -5.46 71.32
#